data_AF-A0A7C8ZEW3-F1
#
_entry.id   AF-A0A7C8ZEW3-F1
#
_cell.length_a   1.000
_cell.length_b   1.000
_cell.length_c   1.000
_cell.angle_alpha   90.00
_cell.angle_beta   90.00
_cell.angle_gamma   90.00
#
_symmetry.space_group_name_H-M   'P 1'
#
loop_
_entity.id
_entity.type
_entity.pdbx_description
1 polymer ?
#
loop_
_entity_poly.entity_id
_entity_poly.type
_entity_poly.pdbx_seq_one_letter_code
_entity_poly.pdbx_strand_id
1 'polypeptide(L)'
;CSSDLREQLMAGVPKLFDMICLLFQAIRRSVITKEELIHKLVAGHLDIVDRREVEEQLNLLLEIAPEYMSEKSCLSGDIVLRLNKFLCHESIRQKLLEAK
;
A
#
# COMPACT_ATOMS: atom_id res chain seq x y z
N CYS A 1 26.35 1.82 -0.35
CA CYS A 1 25.58 1.25 0.78
C CYS A 1 24.25 1.97 1.04
N SER A 2 23.78 2.88 0.17
CA SER A 2 22.48 3.58 0.35
C SER A 2 21.44 3.23 -0.72
N SER A 3 21.82 2.44 -1.74
CA SER A 3 20.94 1.95 -2.81
C SER A 3 20.15 0.70 -2.40
N ASP A 4 20.73 -0.14 -1.54
CA ASP A 4 20.17 -1.44 -1.15
C ASP A 4 18.81 -1.35 -0.44
N LEU A 5 18.60 -0.34 0.42
CA LEU A 5 17.37 -0.22 1.20
C LEU A 5 16.16 0.11 0.32
N ARG A 6 16.33 1.02 -0.64
CA ARG A 6 15.23 1.42 -1.53
C ARG A 6 14.87 0.27 -2.46
N GLU A 7 15.85 -0.45 -3.00
CA GLU A 7 15.61 -1.65 -3.82
C GLU A 7 14.88 -2.76 -3.04
N GLN A 8 15.26 -2.98 -1.77
CA GLN A 8 14.58 -3.93 -0.89
C GLN A 8 13.12 -3.54 -0.61
N LEU A 9 12.87 -2.25 -0.32
CA LEU A 9 11.51 -1.73 -0.15
C LEU A 9 10.69 -1.92 -1.43
N MET A 10 11.25 -1.59 -2.59
CA MET A 10 10.58 -1.73 -3.89
C MET A 10 10.32 -3.19 -4.28
N ALA A 11 11.18 -4.12 -3.86
CA ALA A 11 10.92 -5.55 -4.02
C ALA A 11 9.68 -6.02 -3.22
N GLY A 12 9.38 -5.37 -2.09
CA GLY A 12 8.22 -5.66 -1.23
C GLY A 12 6.91 -4.99 -1.68
N VAL A 13 6.95 -3.88 -2.40
CA VAL A 13 5.76 -3.12 -2.84
C VAL A 13 4.73 -3.98 -3.61
N PRO A 14 5.10 -4.85 -4.57
CA PRO A 14 4.13 -5.72 -5.23
C PRO A 14 3.42 -6.70 -4.27
N LYS A 15 4.15 -7.24 -3.27
CA LYS A 15 3.58 -8.13 -2.25
C LYS A 15 2.61 -7.35 -1.35
N LEU A 16 2.96 -6.12 -0.97
CA LEU A 16 2.09 -5.21 -0.23
C LEU A 16 0.81 -4.89 -1.02
N PHE A 17 0.93 -4.59 -2.31
CA PHE A 17 -0.20 -4.32 -3.19
C PHE A 17 -1.17 -5.49 -3.26
N ASP A 18 -0.65 -6.72 -3.42
CA ASP A 18 -1.46 -7.94 -3.46
C ASP A 18 -2.23 -8.12 -2.12
N MET A 19 -1.60 -7.84 -0.98
CA MET A 19 -2.27 -7.85 0.33
C MET A 19 -3.35 -6.77 0.46
N ILE A 20 -3.08 -5.54 0.02
CA ILE A 20 -4.05 -4.44 0.02
C ILE A 20 -5.26 -4.83 -0.83
N CYS A 21 -5.05 -5.39 -2.02
CA CYS A 21 -6.12 -5.90 -2.88
C CYS A 21 -7.00 -6.91 -2.13
N LEU A 22 -6.40 -7.91 -1.49
CA LEU A 22 -7.12 -8.95 -0.73
C LEU A 22 -7.89 -8.36 0.45
N LEU A 23 -7.27 -7.43 1.20
CA LEU A 23 -7.88 -6.77 2.35
C LEU A 23 -9.13 -5.97 1.95
N PHE A 24 -9.05 -5.20 0.86
CA PHE A 24 -10.17 -4.42 0.35
C PHE A 24 -11.28 -5.31 -0.23
N GLN A 25 -10.93 -6.44 -0.85
CA GLN A 25 -11.90 -7.47 -1.26
C GLN A 25 -12.64 -8.06 -0.05
N ALA A 26 -11.91 -8.38 1.03
CA ALA A 26 -12.47 -8.97 2.25
C ALA A 26 -13.39 -8.00 3.01
N ILE A 27 -12.95 -6.74 3.19
CA ILE A 27 -13.70 -5.73 3.96
C ILE A 27 -14.84 -5.10 3.12
N ARG A 28 -14.82 -5.27 1.78
CA ARG A 28 -15.76 -4.69 0.80
C ARG A 28 -15.85 -3.14 0.82
N ARG A 29 -14.96 -2.47 1.55
CA ARG A 29 -14.86 -0.99 1.61
C ARG A 29 -13.79 -0.50 0.64
N SER A 30 -13.94 0.73 0.14
CA SER A 30 -12.94 1.44 -0.69
C SER A 30 -12.20 2.54 0.06
N VAL A 31 -12.51 2.73 1.34
CA VAL A 31 -11.92 3.77 2.18
C VAL A 31 -11.54 3.15 3.51
N ILE A 32 -10.34 3.46 3.97
CA ILE A 32 -9.77 3.00 5.24
C ILE A 32 -8.82 4.07 5.77
N THR A 33 -8.67 4.22 7.08
CA THR A 33 -7.61 5.08 7.64
C THR A 33 -6.24 4.46 7.40
N LYS A 34 -5.19 5.27 7.21
CA LYS A 34 -3.80 4.82 7.09
C LYS A 34 -3.40 3.94 8.27
N GLU A 35 -3.75 4.36 9.49
CA GLU A 35 -3.55 3.59 10.73
C GLU A 35 -4.20 2.20 10.70
N GLU A 36 -5.50 2.12 10.38
CA GLU A 36 -6.21 0.84 10.33
C GLU A 36 -5.65 -0.08 9.23
N LEU A 37 -5.25 0.46 8.08
CA LEU A 37 -4.63 -0.33 7.02
C LEU A 37 -3.30 -0.94 7.49
N ILE A 38 -2.41 -0.11 8.04
CA ILE A 38 -1.12 -0.55 8.57
C ILE A 38 -1.33 -1.61 9.65
N HIS A 39 -2.23 -1.37 10.60
CA HIS A 39 -2.51 -2.31 11.68
C HIS A 39 -3.02 -3.66 11.13
N LYS A 40 -3.90 -3.66 10.14
CA LYS A 40 -4.40 -4.89 9.51
C LYS A 40 -3.34 -5.61 8.66
N LEU A 41 -2.44 -4.88 8.00
CA LEU A 41 -1.34 -5.46 7.22
C LEU A 41 -0.31 -6.13 8.15
N VAL A 42 0.06 -5.47 9.25
CA VAL A 42 0.95 -6.03 10.28
C VAL A 42 0.30 -7.22 10.98
N ALA A 43 -0.99 -7.12 11.34
CA ALA A 43 -1.71 -8.23 11.98
C ALA A 43 -2.03 -9.39 11.03
N GLY A 44 -2.07 -9.13 9.71
CA GLY A 44 -2.46 -10.08 8.68
C GLY A 44 -1.32 -10.93 8.10
N HIS A 45 -0.04 -10.65 8.42
CA HIS A 45 1.09 -11.37 7.85
C HIS A 45 2.27 -11.61 8.83
N LEU A 46 2.91 -12.79 8.70
CA LEU A 46 4.02 -13.34 9.49
C LEU A 46 5.44 -12.89 9.05
N ASP A 47 5.60 -12.22 7.90
CA ASP A 47 6.92 -11.83 7.33
C ASP A 47 7.26 -10.34 7.50
N ILE A 48 6.26 -9.49 7.71
CA ILE A 48 6.45 -8.04 7.86
C ILE A 48 6.46 -7.72 9.35
N VAL A 49 7.66 -7.55 9.89
CA VAL A 49 7.87 -7.38 11.33
C VAL A 49 7.86 -5.90 11.74
N ASP A 50 8.09 -4.97 10.79
CA ASP A 50 8.23 -3.55 11.10
C ASP A 50 7.12 -2.67 10.48
N ARG A 51 6.45 -1.91 11.36
CA ARG A 51 5.44 -0.92 10.99
C ARG A 51 6.01 0.14 10.05
N ARG A 52 7.28 0.53 10.21
CA ARG A 52 7.93 1.55 9.37
C ARG A 52 8.10 1.06 7.94
N GLU A 53 8.47 -0.20 7.76
CA GLU A 53 8.61 -0.81 6.43
C GLU A 53 7.30 -0.76 5.65
N VAL A 54 6.18 -1.10 6.32
CA VAL A 54 4.83 -1.00 5.73
C VAL A 54 4.52 0.43 5.29
N GLU A 55 4.84 1.40 6.16
CA GLU A 55 4.57 2.80 5.88
C GLU A 55 5.39 3.32 4.68
N GLU A 56 6.66 2.95 4.60
CA GLU A 56 7.54 3.31 3.47
C GLU A 56 7.08 2.66 2.16
N GLN A 57 6.77 1.36 2.17
CA GLN A 57 6.25 0.65 0.99
C GLN A 57 4.88 1.22 0.55
N LEU A 58 4.04 1.62 1.49
CA LEU A 58 2.76 2.27 1.20
C LEU A 58 2.96 3.65 0.58
N ASN A 59 3.92 4.44 1.07
CA ASN A 59 4.26 5.73 0.47
C ASN A 59 4.80 5.55 -0.97
N LEU A 60 5.62 4.53 -1.23
CA LEU A 60 6.08 4.19 -2.58
C LEU A 60 4.92 3.78 -3.50
N LEU A 61 3.94 3.02 -2.99
CA LEU A 61 2.74 2.69 -3.76
C LEU A 61 1.95 3.94 -4.17
N LEU A 62 1.80 4.89 -3.24
CA LEU A 62 1.14 6.18 -3.52
C LEU A 62 1.92 7.03 -4.53
N GLU A 63 3.26 6.98 -4.51
CA GLU A 63 4.13 7.68 -5.46
C GLU A 63 4.03 7.07 -6.87
N ILE A 64 4.10 5.74 -6.98
CA ILE A 64 4.11 5.04 -8.28
C ILE A 64 2.71 4.99 -8.89
N ALA A 65 1.68 4.74 -8.07
CA ALA A 65 0.31 4.51 -8.52
C ALA A 65 -0.71 5.40 -7.80
N PRO A 66 -0.63 6.73 -7.92
CA PRO A 66 -1.58 7.65 -7.29
C PRO A 66 -3.01 7.49 -7.84
N GLU A 67 -3.15 6.93 -9.05
CA GLU A 67 -4.47 6.63 -9.62
C GLU A 67 -5.18 5.48 -8.89
N TYR A 68 -4.41 4.54 -8.32
CA TYR A 68 -4.91 3.36 -7.61
C TYR A 68 -5.34 3.69 -6.20
N MET A 69 -4.48 4.39 -5.45
CA MET A 69 -4.75 4.76 -4.08
C MET A 69 -4.38 6.22 -3.88
N SER A 70 -5.28 6.97 -3.27
CA SER A 70 -5.08 8.38 -2.96
C SER A 70 -5.18 8.62 -1.47
N GLU A 71 -4.27 9.45 -0.97
CA GLU A 71 -4.27 9.93 0.40
C GLU A 71 -5.13 11.19 0.54
N LYS A 72 -5.92 11.26 1.61
CA LYS A 72 -6.70 12.44 1.96
C LYS A 72 -6.65 12.69 3.46
N SER A 73 -6.34 13.92 3.86
CA SER A 73 -6.46 14.35 5.24
C SER A 73 -7.91 14.66 5.60
N CYS A 74 -8.33 14.18 6.76
CA CYS A 74 -9.62 14.48 7.37
C CYS A 74 -9.48 15.68 8.32
N LEU A 75 -10.59 16.37 8.55
CA LEU A 75 -10.67 17.48 9.52
C LEU A 75 -10.35 17.03 10.96
N SER A 76 -10.49 15.74 11.26
CA SER A 76 -10.10 15.13 12.55
C SER A 76 -8.59 15.02 12.75
N GLY A 77 -7.78 15.28 11.71
CA GLY A 77 -6.34 15.02 11.71
C GLY A 77 -5.97 13.62 11.21
N ASP A 78 -6.96 12.74 11.01
CA ASP A 78 -6.72 11.41 10.46
C ASP A 78 -6.38 11.45 8.98
N ILE A 79 -5.53 10.51 8.56
CA ILE A 79 -5.24 10.28 7.15
C ILE A 79 -6.08 9.09 6.67
N VAL A 80 -6.89 9.30 5.64
CA VAL A 80 -7.66 8.23 4.98
C VAL A 80 -7.09 7.94 3.60
N LEU A 81 -7.09 6.67 3.25
CA LEU A 81 -6.69 6.17 1.96
C LEU A 81 -7.94 5.71 1.21
N ARG A 82 -8.09 6.20 -0.01
CA ARG A 82 -9.18 5.82 -0.91
C ARG A 82 -8.61 4.99 -2.06
N LEU A 83 -9.13 3.78 -2.19
CA LEU A 83 -8.82 2.86 -3.27
C LEU A 83 -9.80 3.04 -4.43
N ASN A 84 -9.26 3.13 -5.64
CA ASN A 84 -10.02 3.22 -6.87
C ASN A 84 -10.38 1.82 -7.38
N LYS A 85 -11.62 1.41 -7.11
CA LYS A 85 -12.16 0.09 -7.45
C LYS A 85 -12.31 -0.16 -8.97
N PHE A 86 -12.17 0.87 -9.80
CA PHE A 86 -12.37 0.76 -11.25
C PHE A 86 -11.08 0.47 -12.02
N LEU A 87 -9.93 0.45 -11.35
CA LEU A 87 -8.66 0.17 -11.99
C LEU A 87 -8.35 -1.32 -12.02
N CYS A 88 -7.75 -1.75 -13.13
CA CYS A 88 -7.28 -3.12 -13.29
C CYS A 88 -6.10 -3.36 -12.35
N HIS A 89 -6.27 -4.26 -11.38
CA HIS A 89 -5.21 -4.61 -10.43
C HIS A 89 -3.97 -5.16 -11.13
N GLU A 90 -4.14 -5.91 -12.23
CA GLU A 90 -3.02 -6.44 -13.01
C GLU A 90 -2.19 -5.33 -13.67
N SER A 91 -2.84 -4.32 -14.22
CA SER A 91 -2.15 -3.17 -14.84
C SER A 91 -1.35 -2.36 -13.81
N ILE A 92 -1.93 -2.13 -12.62
CA ILE A 92 -1.21 -1.45 -11.54
C ILE A 92 -0.05 -2.32 -11.03
N ARG A 93 -0.26 -3.63 -10.85
CA ARG A 93 0.79 -4.57 -10.45
C ARG A 93 1.94 -4.60 -11.44
N GLN A 94 1.66 -4.58 -12.74
CA GLN A 94 2.69 -4.52 -13.78
C GLN A 94 3.49 -3.21 -13.68
N LYS A 95 2.81 -2.07 -13.51
CA LYS A 95 3.45 -0.77 -13.30
C LYS A 95 4.38 -0.76 -12.08
N LEU A 96 4.01 -1.44 -10.99
CA LEU A 96 4.86 -1.59 -9.80
C LEU A 96 6.09 -2.49 -10.04
N LEU A 97 5.99 -3.47 -10.94
CA LEU A 97 7.10 -4.34 -11.33
C LEU A 97 8.08 -3.62 -12.27
N GLU A 98 7.57 -2.77 -13.16
CA GLU A 98 8.38 -1.97 -14.10
C GLU A 98 9.07 -0.78 -13.43
N ALA A 99 8.56 -0.33 -12.28
CA ALA A 99 9.15 0.76 -11.50
C ALA A 99 10.40 0.35 -10.69
N LYS A 100 10.74 -0.95 -10.64
CA LYS A 100 11.87 -1.50 -9.88
C LYS A 100 13.24 -1.01 -10.33
#